data_AF-A0A7C9EZG3-F1
#
_entry.id   AF-A0A7C9EZG3-F1
#
_cell.length_a   1.000
_cell.length_b   1.000
_cell.length_c   1.000
_cell.angle_alpha   90.00
_cell.angle_beta   90.00
_cell.angle_gamma   90.00
#
_symmetry.space_group_name_H-M   'P 1'
#
loop_
_entity.id
_entity.type
_entity.pdbx_description
1 polymer ?
#
loop_
_entity_poly.entity_id
_entity_poly.type
_entity_poly.pdbx_seq_one_letter_code
_entity_poly.pdbx_strand_id
1 'polypeptide(L)'
;YADFVVDGSENGVLMVSIGPSNWSSRSGVDAILNGLEVFKLSNSMRSFDGMISWESVLRKCRGGSGGVLVPLAAAMGLLVAASLILRKRFMSIRDSSVPWSRLPTDVSEVDLKSGY
;
A
#
# COMPACT_ATOMS: atom_id res chain seq x y z
N TYR A 1 25.40 -11.38 -35.33
CA TYR A 1 24.15 -11.19 -34.60
C TYR A 1 23.05 -11.93 -35.35
N ALA A 2 22.12 -12.57 -34.65
CA ALA A 2 21.04 -13.35 -35.25
C ALA A 2 19.76 -13.14 -34.43
N ASP A 3 18.65 -12.87 -35.11
CA ASP A 3 17.35 -12.61 -34.51
C ASP A 3 16.45 -13.84 -34.56
N PHE A 4 15.78 -14.12 -33.45
CA PHE A 4 14.78 -15.18 -33.35
C PHE A 4 13.50 -14.62 -32.74
N VAL A 5 12.36 -14.96 -33.32
CA VAL A 5 11.04 -14.67 -32.76
C VAL A 5 10.46 -15.97 -32.23
N VAL A 6 10.08 -15.96 -30.96
CA VAL A 6 9.47 -17.12 -30.28
C VAL A 6 8.17 -16.68 -29.62
N ASP A 7 7.18 -17.55 -29.65
CA ASP A 7 5.95 -17.34 -28.88
C ASP A 7 6.24 -17.45 -27.38
N GLY A 8 5.54 -16.66 -26.58
CA GLY A 8 5.67 -16.70 -25.12
C GLY A 8 5.22 -18.05 -24.57
N SER A 9 6.02 -18.67 -23.71
CA SER A 9 5.61 -19.88 -23.00
C SER A 9 4.57 -19.57 -21.94
N GLU A 10 3.60 -20.47 -21.72
CA GLU A 10 2.57 -20.32 -20.68
C GLU A 10 3.18 -20.16 -19.28
N ASN A 11 4.39 -20.70 -19.08
CA ASN A 11 5.09 -20.69 -17.80
C ASN A 11 6.02 -19.47 -17.62
N GLY A 12 6.11 -18.58 -18.62
CA GLY A 12 6.96 -17.38 -18.56
C GLY A 12 8.47 -17.66 -18.57
N VAL A 13 8.89 -18.88 -18.93
CA VAL A 13 10.30 -19.28 -18.99
C VAL A 13 10.73 -19.38 -20.45
N LEU A 14 11.82 -18.68 -20.80
CA LEU A 14 12.53 -18.80 -22.07
C LEU A 14 13.89 -19.48 -21.81
N MET A 15 14.16 -20.56 -22.53
CA MET A 15 15.40 -21.32 -22.42
C MET A 15 16.25 -21.12 -23.68
N VAL A 16 17.49 -20.70 -23.51
CA VAL A 16 18.48 -20.56 -24.57
C VAL A 16 19.66 -21.48 -24.26
N SER A 17 20.01 -22.36 -25.18
CA SER A 17 21.13 -23.29 -25.04
C SER A 17 22.04 -23.21 -26.26
N ILE A 18 23.35 -23.17 -26.03
CA ILE A 18 24.36 -23.28 -27.08
C ILE A 18 25.17 -24.56 -26.88
N GLY A 19 25.59 -25.16 -27.98
CA GLY A 19 26.37 -26.39 -27.93
C GLY A 19 26.93 -26.76 -29.30
N PRO A 20 27.88 -27.70 -29.34
CA PRO A 20 28.48 -28.17 -30.58
C PRO A 20 27.46 -28.88 -31.47
N SER A 21 27.63 -28.76 -32.79
CA SER A 21 26.79 -29.46 -33.76
C SER A 21 27.38 -30.82 -34.13
N ASN A 22 26.54 -31.80 -34.47
CA ASN A 22 27.00 -33.11 -34.97
C ASN A 22 27.73 -33.03 -36.33
N TRP A 23 27.69 -31.87 -36.98
CA TRP A 23 28.42 -31.59 -38.22
C TRP A 23 29.75 -30.89 -37.98
N SER A 24 30.06 -30.52 -36.74
CA SER A 24 31.36 -29.94 -36.39
C SER A 24 32.48 -30.98 -36.49
N SER A 25 33.67 -30.57 -36.94
CA SER A 25 34.85 -31.43 -36.92
C SER A 25 35.29 -31.68 -35.47
N ARG A 26 35.94 -32.82 -35.19
CA ARG A 26 36.44 -33.16 -33.84
C ARG A 26 37.38 -32.11 -33.23
N SER A 27 37.98 -31.24 -34.04
CA SER A 27 38.87 -30.16 -33.62
C SER A 27 38.16 -28.82 -33.40
N GLY A 28 36.87 -28.71 -33.71
CA GLY A 28 36.07 -27.47 -33.68
C GLY A 28 34.77 -27.64 -32.90
N VAL A 29 34.84 -28.28 -31.74
CA VAL A 29 33.72 -28.51 -30.84
C VAL A 29 33.67 -27.35 -29.84
N ASP A 30 33.22 -26.19 -30.29
CA ASP A 30 33.05 -25.02 -29.41
C ASP A 30 31.75 -24.29 -29.75
N ALA A 31 31.15 -23.69 -28.73
CA ALA A 31 29.96 -22.87 -28.85
C ALA A 31 30.13 -21.66 -27.92
N ILE A 32 30.28 -20.48 -28.52
CA ILE A 32 30.51 -19.22 -27.81
C ILE A 32 29.33 -18.28 -28.07
N LEU A 33 28.76 -17.74 -26.99
CA LEU A 33 27.75 -16.68 -27.02
C LEU A 33 28.32 -15.44 -26.33
N ASN A 34 28.67 -14.42 -27.11
CA ASN A 34 29.27 -13.20 -26.59
C ASN A 34 28.25 -12.26 -25.91
N GLY A 35 26.98 -12.35 -26.30
CA GLY A 35 25.91 -11.50 -25.79
C GLY A 35 24.54 -12.04 -26.17
N LEU A 36 23.55 -11.77 -25.32
CA LEU A 36 22.15 -12.16 -25.50
C LEU A 36 21.27 -10.97 -25.18
N GLU A 37 20.40 -10.61 -26.13
CA GLU A 37 19.39 -9.58 -25.97
C GLU A 37 18.01 -10.22 -26.11
N VAL A 38 17.09 -9.91 -25.18
CA VAL A 38 15.73 -10.46 -25.18
C VAL A 38 14.76 -9.28 -25.12
N PHE A 39 13.91 -9.17 -26.15
CA PHE A 39 12.90 -8.12 -26.25
C PHE A 39 11.50 -8.72 -26.20
N LYS A 40 10.60 -8.06 -25.46
CA LYS A 40 9.18 -8.38 -25.47
C LYS A 40 8.52 -7.63 -26.62
N LEU A 41 7.81 -8.35 -27.50
CA LEU A 41 6.99 -7.73 -28.53
C LEU A 41 5.64 -7.28 -27.96
N SER A 42 5.07 -6.24 -28.57
CA SER A 42 3.75 -5.77 -28.17
C SER A 42 2.69 -6.81 -28.53
N ASN A 43 1.68 -6.92 -27.68
CA ASN A 43 0.53 -7.78 -27.95
C ASN A 43 -0.40 -7.16 -29.00
N SER A 44 -1.49 -7.86 -29.35
CA SER A 44 -2.52 -7.36 -30.28
C SER A 44 -3.18 -6.05 -29.85
N MET A 45 -3.10 -5.70 -28.56
CA MET A 45 -3.58 -4.43 -27.99
C MET A 45 -2.49 -3.34 -27.97
N ARG A 46 -1.36 -3.55 -28.67
CA ARG A 46 -0.19 -2.64 -28.69
C ARG A 46 0.41 -2.35 -27.30
N SER A 47 0.31 -3.31 -26.37
CA SER A 47 0.82 -3.16 -25.00
C SER A 47 1.97 -4.13 -24.70
N PHE A 48 2.88 -3.72 -23.80
CA PHE A 48 3.94 -4.55 -23.22
C PHE A 48 3.56 -5.13 -21.84
N ASP A 49 2.33 -4.89 -21.37
CA ASP A 49 1.86 -5.36 -20.06
C ASP A 49 1.66 -6.88 -20.02
N GLY A 50 1.48 -7.45 -18.83
CA GLY A 50 1.02 -8.83 -18.66
C GLY A 50 -0.45 -9.00 -19.09
N MET A 51 -0.96 -10.23 -19.13
CA MET A 51 -2.37 -10.50 -19.42
C MET A 51 -3.34 -9.74 -18.48
N ILE A 52 -2.86 -9.37 -17.28
CA ILE A 52 -3.60 -8.56 -16.32
C ILE A 52 -2.99 -7.17 -16.31
N SER A 53 -3.62 -6.26 -17.02
CA SER A 53 -3.24 -4.85 -16.93
C SER A 53 -3.65 -4.28 -15.57
N TRP A 54 -2.78 -3.50 -14.96
CA TRP A 54 -3.13 -2.73 -13.76
C TRP A 54 -4.37 -1.84 -14.00
N GLU A 55 -4.56 -1.38 -15.25
CA GLU A 55 -5.72 -0.60 -15.65
C GLU A 55 -7.01 -1.42 -15.65
N SER A 56 -6.96 -2.71 -15.98
CA SER A 56 -8.15 -3.57 -15.93
C SER A 56 -8.51 -3.96 -14.48
N VAL A 57 -7.52 -4.07 -13.59
CA VAL A 57 -7.75 -4.19 -12.13
C VAL A 57 -8.38 -2.92 -11.57
N LEU A 58 -7.79 -1.75 -11.87
CA LEU A 58 -8.36 -0.46 -11.48
C LEU A 58 -9.77 -0.23 -12.00
N ARG A 59 -10.03 -0.58 -13.25
CA ARG A 59 -11.36 -0.45 -13.87
C ARG A 59 -12.38 -1.35 -13.17
N LYS A 60 -11.97 -2.54 -12.72
CA LYS A 60 -12.81 -3.44 -11.92
C LYS A 60 -13.09 -2.87 -10.53
N CYS A 61 -12.09 -2.25 -9.88
CA CYS A 61 -12.29 -1.51 -8.63
C CYS A 61 -13.19 -0.27 -8.79
N ARG A 62 -13.12 0.43 -9.94
CA ARG A 62 -13.98 1.59 -10.25
C ARG A 62 -15.39 1.21 -10.70
N GLY A 63 -15.60 -0.01 -11.20
CA GLY A 63 -16.87 -0.46 -11.79
C GLY A 63 -17.81 -1.23 -10.86
N GLY A 64 -17.36 -1.61 -9.66
CA GLY A 64 -18.20 -2.34 -8.70
C GLY A 64 -18.95 -1.40 -7.76
N SER A 65 -20.23 -1.14 -8.01
CA SER A 65 -21.32 -0.68 -7.10
C SER A 65 -20.97 0.09 -5.80
N GLY A 66 -19.89 0.87 -5.77
CA GLY A 66 -19.43 1.64 -4.61
C GLY A 66 -20.02 3.05 -4.54
N GLY A 67 -20.92 3.40 -5.47
CA GLY A 67 -21.47 4.74 -5.61
C GLY A 67 -22.22 5.26 -4.38
N VAL A 68 -22.73 4.36 -3.51
CA VAL A 68 -23.43 4.73 -2.27
C VAL A 68 -22.57 4.51 -1.03
N LEU A 69 -21.70 3.50 -1.02
CA LEU A 69 -20.89 3.17 0.16
C LEU A 69 -19.80 4.20 0.43
N VAL A 70 -19.18 4.75 -0.63
CA VAL A 70 -18.15 5.77 -0.51
C VAL A 70 -18.69 7.09 0.08
N PRO A 71 -19.78 7.69 -0.45
CA PRO A 71 -20.34 8.90 0.16
C PRO A 71 -20.93 8.63 1.55
N LEU A 72 -21.47 7.45 1.81
CA LEU A 72 -21.98 7.08 3.14
C LEU A 72 -20.84 7.00 4.17
N ALA A 73 -19.72 6.38 3.83
CA ALA A 73 -18.54 6.30 4.71
C ALA A 73 -17.96 7.71 4.99
N ALA A 74 -17.90 8.57 3.97
CA ALA A 74 -17.46 9.95 4.13
C ALA A 74 -18.41 10.76 5.04
N ALA A 75 -19.73 10.62 4.86
CA ALA A 75 -20.73 11.28 5.70
C ALA A 75 -20.64 10.83 7.17
N MET A 76 -20.48 9.53 7.42
CA MET A 76 -20.28 8.98 8.77
C MET A 76 -19.00 9.54 9.42
N GLY A 77 -17.91 9.64 8.67
CA GLY A 77 -16.65 10.23 9.16
C GLY A 77 -16.82 11.70 9.57
N LEU A 78 -17.51 12.50 8.75
CA LEU A 78 -17.80 13.91 9.05
C LEU A 78 -18.69 14.07 10.28
N LEU A 79 -19.71 13.22 10.45
CA LEU A 79 -20.60 13.24 11.62
C LEU A 79 -19.83 12.93 12.91
N VAL A 80 -18.95 11.93 12.89
CA VAL A 80 -18.11 11.59 14.05
C VAL A 80 -17.19 12.76 14.39
N ALA A 81 -16.49 13.33 13.40
CA ALA A 81 -15.62 14.48 13.62
C ALA A 81 -16.37 15.70 14.20
N ALA A 82 -17.54 16.03 13.64
CA ALA A 82 -18.40 17.11 14.15
C ALA A 82 -18.86 16.84 15.59
N SER A 83 -19.26 15.59 15.90
CA SER A 83 -19.69 15.22 17.25
C SER A 83 -18.56 15.37 18.29
N LEU A 84 -17.32 15.02 17.92
CA LEU A 84 -16.16 15.18 18.80
C LEU A 84 -15.82 16.65 19.03
N ILE A 85 -15.91 17.48 17.99
CA ILE A 85 -15.70 18.93 18.10
C ILE A 85 -16.77 19.57 18.99
N LEU A 86 -18.04 19.22 18.78
CA LEU A 86 -19.16 19.71 19.58
C LEU A 86 -19.06 19.27 21.04
N ARG A 87 -18.71 18.00 21.30
CA ARG A 87 -18.47 17.50 22.67
C ARG A 87 -17.32 18.23 23.34
N LYS A 88 -16.19 18.42 22.64
CA LYS A 88 -15.04 19.20 23.16
C LYS A 88 -15.43 20.64 23.49
N ARG A 89 -16.17 21.31 22.60
CA ARG A 89 -16.64 22.68 22.82
C ARG A 89 -17.62 22.76 23.99
N PHE A 90 -18.56 21.82 24.08
CA PHE A 90 -19.55 21.80 25.16
C PHE A 90 -18.93 21.49 26.53
N MET A 91 -17.97 20.57 26.59
CA MET A 91 -17.19 20.33 27.82
C MET A 91 -16.34 21.55 28.20
N SER A 92 -15.64 22.17 27.25
CA SER A 92 -14.87 23.40 27.50
C SER A 92 -15.74 24.56 28.00
N ILE A 93 -17.00 24.68 27.52
CA ILE A 93 -17.96 25.67 28.01
C ILE A 93 -18.42 25.32 29.43
N ARG A 94 -18.69 24.05 29.72
CA ARG A 94 -18.99 23.59 31.09
C ARG A 94 -17.84 23.87 32.05
N ASP A 95 -16.60 23.64 31.63
CA ASP A 95 -15.41 23.92 32.43
C ASP A 95 -15.22 25.44 32.65
N SER A 96 -15.59 26.27 31.67
CA SER A 96 -15.64 27.73 31.84
C SER A 96 -16.78 28.24 32.73
N SER A 97 -17.76 27.39 33.03
CA SER A 97 -18.92 27.72 33.89
C SER A 97 -18.77 27.25 35.34
N VAL A 98 -17.66 26.60 35.70
CA VAL A 98 -17.32 26.26 37.09
C VAL A 98 -16.35 27.32 37.62
N PRO A 99 -16.81 28.40 38.28
CA PRO A 99 -15.94 29.18 39.14
C PRO A 99 -15.53 28.27 40.31
N TRP A 100 -14.37 28.53 40.92
CA TRP A 100 -13.82 27.84 42.09
C TRP A 100 -12.93 26.61 41.78
N SER A 101 -11.66 26.88 41.50
CA SER A 101 -10.60 26.01 41.99
C SER A 101 -10.62 26.02 43.54
N ARG A 102 -10.60 24.84 44.15
CA ARG A 102 -10.47 24.67 45.61
C ARG A 102 -9.08 25.16 46.04
N LEU A 103 -9.01 26.07 47.02
CA LEU A 103 -7.76 26.33 47.75
C LEU A 103 -7.39 25.10 48.59
N PRO A 104 -6.10 24.70 48.64
CA PRO A 104 -5.64 23.71 49.60
C PRO A 104 -5.62 24.35 50.99
N THR A 105 -6.54 23.92 51.86
CA THR A 105 -6.38 24.09 53.30
C THR A 105 -5.62 22.88 53.82
N ASP A 106 -4.31 23.03 53.98
CA ASP A 106 -3.49 22.11 54.74
C ASP A 106 -3.76 22.41 56.23
N VAL A 107 -4.53 21.53 56.88
CA VAL A 107 -4.78 21.58 58.32
C VAL A 107 -3.83 20.59 58.95
N SER A 108 -2.74 21.08 59.56
CA SER A 108 -1.99 20.28 60.53
C SER A 108 -2.56 20.57 61.91
N GLU A 109 -3.47 19.69 62.31
CA GLU A 109 -3.89 19.50 63.68
C GLU A 109 -2.73 18.79 64.41
N VAL A 110 -2.01 19.51 65.27
CA VAL A 110 -1.17 18.89 66.30
C VAL A 110 -1.60 19.41 67.66
N ASP A 111 -2.46 18.60 68.26
CA ASP A 111 -2.79 18.56 69.67
C ASP A 111 -1.55 18.17 70.49
N LEU A 112 -1.30 18.87 71.59
CA LEU A 112 -1.25 18.31 72.96
C LEU A 112 -0.36 19.13 73.93
N LYS A 113 -0.92 19.25 75.15
CA LYS A 113 -0.25 19.30 76.48
C LYS A 113 -0.18 20.70 77.12
N SER A 114 -1.16 21.09 77.94
CA SER A 114 -1.42 20.69 79.34
C SER A 114 -0.52 21.41 80.36
N GLY A 115 -1.16 22.23 81.20
CA GLY A 115 -1.07 22.09 82.66
C GLY A 115 -0.10 23.00 83.42
N TYR A 116 -0.71 23.93 84.18
CA TYR A 116 -0.21 24.83 85.24
C TYR A 116 0.49 26.12 84.84
#